data_AF-A0A7C5W8H0-F1
#
_entry.id   AF-A0A7C5W8H0-F1
#
_cell.length_a   1.000
_cell.length_b   1.000
_cell.length_c   1.000
_cell.angle_alpha   90.00
_cell.angle_beta   90.00
_cell.angle_gamma   90.00
#
_symmetry.space_group_name_H-M   'P 1'
#
loop_
_entity.id
_entity.type
_entity.pdbx_description
1 polymer ?
#
loop_
_entity_poly.entity_id
_entity_poly.type
_entity_poly.pdbx_seq_one_letter_code
_entity_poly.pdbx_strand_id
1 'polypeptide(L)'
;MHLRTRIQNLFEELFYTELSGSKRLRAGILIGLLGFQGVSLLLIYLLSSEEYFRLFSSSIALYAVLIFMVIIIIYEIIAWHFTGKYTNAGFTRTHYSAYLATFIEISLLSLLLIFIIRYSNQVIILQSPAALTYFLFIILSILRLDFKLSLFTGLLAAFQYVLISFIFTRDPMTGNEHLNITNIQYLGYGATMITAGIAAGFAADVIKRNMRAAFNSMYEKKMVIDLFG
;
A
#
# COMPACT_ATOMS: atom_id res chain seq x y z
N MET A 1 41.96 -1.39 -10.62
CA MET A 1 41.11 -1.35 -9.40
C MET A 1 40.23 -0.10 -9.34
N HIS A 2 40.75 1.10 -9.66
CA HIS A 2 39.98 2.36 -9.65
C HIS A 2 38.79 2.47 -10.63
N LEU A 3 38.81 1.80 -11.79
CA LEU A 3 37.69 1.82 -12.72
C LEU A 3 36.44 1.13 -12.14
N ARG A 4 36.61 -0.02 -11.48
CA ARG A 4 35.50 -0.83 -10.94
C ARG A 4 34.74 -0.10 -9.82
N THR A 5 35.45 0.63 -8.97
CA THR A 5 34.86 1.46 -7.90
C THR A 5 34.15 2.68 -8.47
N ARG A 6 34.71 3.33 -9.51
CA ARG A 6 34.04 4.44 -10.19
C ARG A 6 32.75 3.99 -10.89
N ILE A 7 32.76 2.78 -11.46
CA ILE A 7 31.59 2.13 -12.08
C ILE A 7 30.52 1.79 -11.04
N GLN A 8 30.88 1.25 -9.87
CA GLN A 8 29.91 0.98 -8.80
C GLN A 8 29.23 2.26 -8.29
N ASN A 9 29.99 3.35 -8.13
CA ASN A 9 29.43 4.61 -7.62
C ASN A 9 28.50 5.28 -8.65
N LEU A 10 28.86 5.25 -9.94
CA LEU A 10 28.01 5.78 -11.01
C LEU A 10 26.74 4.93 -11.22
N PHE A 11 26.86 3.62 -11.08
CA PHE A 11 25.72 2.69 -11.05
C PHE A 11 24.78 3.02 -9.90
N GLU A 12 25.33 3.20 -8.69
CA GLU A 12 24.54 3.58 -7.52
C GLU A 12 23.82 4.91 -7.76
N GLU A 13 24.51 5.92 -8.29
CA GLU A 13 23.94 7.24 -8.57
C GLU A 13 22.78 7.19 -9.57
N LEU A 14 22.95 6.51 -10.71
CA LEU A 14 21.89 6.33 -11.71
C LEU A 14 20.72 5.48 -11.18
N PHE A 15 21.04 4.43 -10.41
CA PHE A 15 20.03 3.61 -9.76
C PHE A 15 19.24 4.42 -8.73
N TYR A 16 19.88 5.29 -7.94
CA TYR A 16 19.21 6.17 -6.99
C TYR A 16 18.34 7.23 -7.68
N THR A 17 18.74 7.76 -8.84
CA THR A 17 17.88 8.66 -9.62
C THR A 17 16.65 7.96 -10.16
N GLU A 18 16.78 6.73 -10.67
CA GLU A 18 15.66 5.93 -11.16
C GLU A 18 14.74 5.49 -10.00
N LEU A 19 15.32 5.12 -8.85
CA LEU A 19 14.59 4.78 -7.62
C LEU A 19 13.79 5.96 -7.07
N SER A 20 14.31 7.18 -7.25
CA SER A 20 13.61 8.42 -6.90
C SER A 20 12.38 8.64 -7.79
N GLY A 21 12.45 8.20 -9.06
CA GLY A 21 11.30 8.05 -9.95
C GLY A 21 10.27 7.04 -9.43
N SER A 22 10.73 5.88 -8.95
CA SER A 22 9.85 4.83 -8.38
C SER A 22 9.04 5.33 -7.17
N LYS A 23 9.61 6.22 -6.33
CA LYS A 23 8.88 6.84 -5.21
C LYS A 23 7.75 7.76 -5.68
N ARG A 24 7.99 8.56 -6.72
CA ARG A 24 6.97 9.45 -7.32
C ARG A 24 5.88 8.63 -7.99
N LEU A 25 6.28 7.56 -8.69
CA LEU A 25 5.37 6.63 -9.33
C LEU A 25 4.46 5.94 -8.29
N ARG A 26 5.02 5.45 -7.17
CA ARG A 26 4.23 4.84 -6.09
C ARG A 26 3.19 5.80 -5.52
N ALA A 27 3.61 7.00 -5.12
CA ALA A 27 2.69 7.99 -4.55
C ALA A 27 1.60 8.39 -5.55
N GLY A 28 1.97 8.58 -6.82
CA GLY A 28 1.01 8.86 -7.89
C GLY A 28 0.01 7.73 -8.12
N ILE A 29 0.47 6.47 -8.16
CA ILE A 29 -0.41 5.31 -8.31
C ILE A 29 -1.31 5.14 -7.07
N LEU A 30 -0.79 5.37 -5.86
CA LEU A 30 -1.59 5.31 -4.63
C LEU A 30 -2.73 6.34 -4.65
N ILE A 31 -2.41 7.59 -4.97
CA ILE A 31 -3.40 8.67 -5.08
C ILE A 31 -4.41 8.34 -6.19
N GLY A 32 -3.94 7.84 -7.34
CA GLY A 32 -4.81 7.45 -8.45
C GLY A 32 -5.76 6.30 -8.09
N LEU A 33 -5.26 5.24 -7.44
CA LEU A 33 -6.06 4.08 -7.04
C LEU A 33 -7.06 4.44 -5.94
N LEU A 34 -6.65 5.18 -4.91
CA LEU A 34 -7.55 5.64 -3.85
C LEU A 34 -8.60 6.62 -4.39
N GLY A 35 -8.20 7.52 -5.29
CA GLY A 35 -9.11 8.44 -5.97
C GLY A 35 -10.14 7.68 -6.80
N PHE A 36 -9.70 6.68 -7.58
CA PHE A 36 -10.59 5.83 -8.36
C PHE A 36 -11.55 5.03 -7.46
N GLN A 37 -11.07 4.49 -6.34
CA GLN A 37 -11.92 3.81 -5.35
C GLN A 37 -12.95 4.76 -4.72
N GLY A 38 -12.58 6.00 -4.41
CA GLY A 38 -13.50 7.00 -3.89
C GLY A 38 -14.57 7.39 -4.92
N VAL A 39 -14.17 7.61 -6.17
CA VAL A 39 -15.09 7.92 -7.28
C VAL A 39 -16.02 6.74 -7.57
N SER A 40 -15.52 5.50 -7.54
CA SER A 40 -16.35 4.32 -7.75
C SER A 40 -17.40 4.16 -6.64
N LEU A 41 -17.02 4.39 -5.38
CA LEU A 41 -17.97 4.40 -4.26
C LEU A 41 -19.03 5.51 -4.40
N LEU A 42 -18.63 6.70 -4.83
CA LEU A 42 -19.56 7.80 -5.10
C LEU A 42 -20.54 7.46 -6.23
N LEU A 43 -20.05 6.86 -7.31
CA LEU A 43 -20.89 6.42 -8.43
C LEU A 43 -21.87 5.34 -7.97
N ILE A 44 -21.42 4.33 -7.21
CA ILE A 44 -22.31 3.28 -6.66
C ILE A 44 -23.40 3.90 -5.79
N TYR A 45 -23.05 4.87 -4.94
CA TYR A 45 -24.02 5.59 -4.12
C TYR A 45 -25.05 6.38 -4.96
N LEU A 46 -24.60 7.04 -6.03
CA LEU A 46 -25.48 7.79 -6.94
C LEU A 46 -26.43 6.89 -7.74
N LEU A 47 -25.97 5.71 -8.17
CA LEU A 47 -26.79 4.78 -8.96
C LEU A 47 -27.73 3.91 -8.11
N SER A 48 -27.32 3.55 -6.89
CA SER A 48 -28.01 2.55 -6.06
C SER A 48 -28.18 3.01 -4.61
N SER A 49 -28.67 4.24 -4.39
CA SER A 49 -28.83 4.83 -3.05
C SER A 49 -29.70 3.98 -2.11
N GLU A 50 -30.76 3.37 -2.64
CA GLU A 50 -31.72 2.55 -1.86
C GLU A 50 -31.12 1.21 -1.39
N GLU A 51 -30.35 0.52 -2.25
CA GLU A 51 -29.66 -0.72 -1.89
C GLU A 51 -28.48 -0.46 -0.94
N TYR A 52 -27.78 0.66 -1.14
CA TYR A 52 -26.69 1.06 -0.26
C TYR A 52 -27.19 1.33 1.16
N PHE A 53 -28.32 2.04 1.31
CA PHE A 53 -28.91 2.31 2.63
C PHE A 53 -29.42 1.04 3.33
N ARG A 54 -29.87 0.05 2.54
CA ARG A 54 -30.25 -1.28 3.08
C ARG A 54 -29.06 -2.07 3.62
N LEU A 55 -27.91 -2.01 2.97
CA LEU A 55 -26.70 -2.75 3.37
C LEU A 55 -25.87 -2.01 4.43
N PHE A 56 -25.79 -0.68 4.30
CA PHE A 56 -25.08 0.22 5.19
C PHE A 56 -26.09 1.22 5.73
N SER A 57 -26.72 0.91 6.86
CA SER A 57 -27.85 1.67 7.46
C SER A 57 -27.51 3.11 7.87
N SER A 58 -26.33 3.62 7.50
CA SER A 58 -25.87 4.96 7.85
C SER A 58 -25.01 5.57 6.75
N SER A 59 -25.44 6.74 6.24
CA SER A 59 -24.67 7.59 5.32
C SER A 59 -23.32 8.03 5.89
N ILE A 60 -23.14 7.94 7.22
CA ILE A 60 -21.89 8.27 7.93
C ILE A 60 -20.73 7.38 7.47
N ALA A 61 -20.98 6.12 7.11
CA ALA A 61 -19.93 5.22 6.65
C ALA A 61 -19.28 5.71 5.36
N LEU A 62 -20.08 6.20 4.40
CA LEU A 62 -19.58 6.74 3.14
C LEU A 62 -18.77 8.01 3.35
N TYR A 63 -19.28 8.97 4.13
CA TYR A 63 -18.56 10.21 4.42
C TYR A 63 -17.25 9.93 5.18
N ALA A 64 -17.24 8.98 6.11
CA ALA A 64 -16.03 8.58 6.83
C ALA A 64 -14.95 8.03 5.87
N VAL A 65 -15.34 7.17 4.91
CA VAL A 65 -14.40 6.65 3.90
C VAL A 65 -13.84 7.77 3.02
N LEU A 66 -14.68 8.68 2.54
CA LEU A 66 -14.24 9.80 1.69
C LEU A 66 -13.30 10.76 2.45
N ILE A 67 -13.65 11.13 3.68
CA ILE A 67 -12.80 12.01 4.52
C ILE A 67 -11.46 11.34 4.78
N PHE A 68 -11.44 10.05 5.11
CA PHE A 68 -10.17 9.35 5.33
C PHE A 68 -9.35 9.16 4.06
N MET A 69 -9.97 8.95 2.90
CA MET A 69 -9.24 8.94 1.63
C MET A 69 -8.53 10.28 1.41
N VAL A 70 -9.23 11.39 1.65
CA VAL A 70 -8.62 12.73 1.59
C VAL A 70 -7.47 12.86 2.60
N ILE A 71 -7.63 12.37 3.83
CA ILE A 71 -6.56 12.37 4.84
C ILE A 71 -5.34 11.54 4.40
N ILE A 72 -5.55 10.34 3.83
CA ILE A 72 -4.46 9.49 3.33
C ILE A 72 -3.76 10.16 2.15
N ILE A 73 -4.51 10.78 1.23
CA ILE A 73 -3.94 11.54 0.10
C ILE A 73 -3.11 12.72 0.61
N ILE A 74 -3.62 13.48 1.58
CA ILE A 74 -2.89 14.59 2.22
C ILE A 74 -1.62 14.07 2.90
N TYR A 75 -1.72 12.97 3.65
CA TYR A 75 -0.56 12.33 4.27
C TYR A 75 0.50 11.94 3.22
N GLU A 76 0.09 11.34 2.10
CA GLU A 76 1.00 10.95 1.02
C GLU A 76 1.66 12.18 0.37
N ILE A 77 0.92 13.27 0.16
CA ILE A 77 1.45 14.55 -0.36
C ILE A 77 2.46 15.16 0.62
N ILE A 78 2.17 15.15 1.92
CA ILE A 78 3.08 15.64 2.96
C ILE A 78 4.33 14.76 3.01
N ALA A 79 4.17 13.44 3.05
CA ALA A 79 5.27 12.49 3.04
C ALA A 79 6.16 12.67 1.80
N TRP A 80 5.56 12.94 0.64
CA TRP A 80 6.26 13.29 -0.59
C TRP A 80 7.04 14.60 -0.47
N HIS A 81 6.43 15.65 0.05
CA HIS A 81 7.06 16.97 0.18
C HIS A 81 8.25 16.96 1.15
N PHE A 82 8.12 16.27 2.29
CA PHE A 82 9.23 16.08 3.23
C PHE A 82 10.33 15.18 2.65
N THR A 83 9.98 14.26 1.76
CA THR A 83 10.94 13.39 1.07
C THR A 83 11.83 14.15 0.08
N GLY A 84 11.29 15.14 -0.62
CA GLY A 84 12.02 15.89 -1.66
C GLY A 84 13.18 16.75 -1.14
N LYS A 85 13.12 17.24 0.09
CA LYS A 85 14.13 18.15 0.67
C LYS A 85 15.42 17.48 1.15
N TYR A 86 15.45 16.16 1.33
CA TYR A 86 16.63 15.43 1.85
C TYR A 86 17.45 14.70 0.77
N THR A 87 17.24 15.02 -0.50
CA THR A 87 17.85 14.32 -1.65
C THR A 87 19.19 14.91 -2.11
N ASN A 88 19.80 15.83 -1.35
CA ASN A 88 21.11 16.43 -1.68
C ASN A 88 22.28 15.92 -0.84
N ALA A 89 22.05 15.01 0.10
CA ALA A 89 23.12 14.32 0.79
C ALA A 89 22.97 12.84 0.44
N GLY A 90 24.06 12.21 -0.05
CA GLY A 90 24.18 10.80 -0.43
C GLY A 90 23.95 9.80 0.70
N PHE A 91 22.92 10.00 1.50
CA PHE A 91 22.38 9.03 2.42
C PHE A 91 21.40 8.15 1.65
N THR A 92 21.86 6.93 1.39
CA THR A 92 21.04 5.72 1.46
C THR A 92 19.86 5.96 2.39
N ARG A 93 18.71 6.30 1.81
CA ARG A 93 17.46 6.54 2.54
C ARG A 93 17.24 5.33 3.46
N THR A 94 17.46 5.54 4.75
CA THR A 94 17.48 4.50 5.78
C THR A 94 16.24 3.64 5.67
N HIS A 95 16.43 2.33 5.49
CA HIS A 95 15.36 1.32 5.42
C HIS A 95 14.26 1.59 6.46
N TYR A 96 14.65 2.00 7.67
CA TYR A 96 13.79 2.38 8.79
C TYR A 96 12.68 3.39 8.46
N SER A 97 12.96 4.44 7.68
CA SER A 97 11.94 5.46 7.36
C SER A 97 10.78 4.89 6.52
N ALA A 98 11.06 3.89 5.70
CA ALA A 98 10.05 3.23 4.87
C ALA A 98 9.16 2.29 5.69
N TYR A 99 9.73 1.57 6.67
CA TYR A 99 8.96 0.75 7.62
C TYR A 99 8.00 1.61 8.45
N LEU A 100 8.48 2.74 8.97
CA LEU A 100 7.63 3.67 9.73
C LEU A 100 6.50 4.25 8.89
N ALA A 101 6.79 4.69 7.66
CA ALA A 101 5.76 5.19 6.76
C ALA A 101 4.70 4.13 6.46
N THR A 102 5.11 2.90 6.13
CA THR A 102 4.17 1.77 5.95
C THR A 102 3.35 1.51 7.20
N PHE A 103 3.99 1.53 8.37
CA PHE A 103 3.30 1.28 9.62
C PHE A 103 2.21 2.33 9.86
N ILE A 104 2.51 3.61 9.61
CA ILE A 104 1.54 4.70 9.71
C ILE A 104 0.43 4.55 8.67
N GLU A 105 0.77 4.30 7.40
CA GLU A 105 -0.19 4.11 6.31
C GLU A 105 -1.22 3.01 6.62
N ILE A 106 -0.74 1.82 7.00
CA ILE A 106 -1.60 0.65 7.29
C ILE A 106 -2.40 0.89 8.59
N SER A 107 -1.79 1.53 9.60
CA SER A 107 -2.49 1.86 10.85
C SER A 107 -3.58 2.92 10.65
N LEU A 108 -3.39 3.89 9.75
CA LEU A 108 -4.42 4.86 9.39
C LEU A 108 -5.62 4.18 8.73
N LEU A 109 -5.37 3.22 7.83
CA LEU A 109 -6.43 2.40 7.24
C LEU A 109 -7.17 1.56 8.30
N SER A 110 -6.44 0.99 9.25
CA SER A 110 -7.03 0.26 10.38
C SER A 110 -7.90 1.14 11.27
N LEU A 111 -7.44 2.37 11.54
CA LEU A 111 -8.17 3.34 12.35
C LEU A 111 -9.46 3.78 11.64
N LEU A 112 -9.42 3.96 10.31
CA LEU A 112 -10.63 4.16 9.49
C LEU A 112 -11.64 3.04 9.74
N LEU A 113 -11.23 1.77 9.59
CA LEU A 113 -12.14 0.64 9.74
C LEU A 113 -12.76 0.61 11.15
N ILE A 114 -11.94 0.78 12.19
CA ILE A 114 -12.40 0.88 13.59
C ILE A 114 -13.45 1.99 13.74
N PHE A 115 -13.18 3.17 13.17
CA PHE A 115 -14.09 4.31 13.24
C PHE A 115 -15.43 4.00 12.57
N ILE A 116 -15.42 3.46 11.36
CA ILE A 116 -16.66 3.13 10.64
C ILE A 116 -17.45 2.05 11.39
N ILE A 117 -16.81 0.98 11.87
CA ILE A 117 -17.50 -0.09 12.60
C ILE A 117 -18.16 0.46 13.86
N ARG A 118 -17.47 1.32 14.60
CA ARG A 118 -17.99 1.88 15.85
C ARG A 118 -19.15 2.85 15.65
N TYR A 119 -19.13 3.64 14.58
CA TYR A 119 -20.20 4.61 14.28
C TYR A 119 -21.38 4.00 13.50
N SER A 120 -21.11 3.01 12.65
CA SER A 120 -22.15 2.32 11.87
C SER A 120 -22.72 1.10 12.59
N ASN A 121 -22.08 0.63 13.67
CA ASN A 121 -22.38 -0.59 14.43
C ASN A 121 -22.50 -1.86 13.57
N GLN A 122 -21.78 -1.90 12.44
CA GLN A 122 -21.91 -2.95 11.43
C GLN A 122 -20.56 -3.60 11.12
N VAL A 123 -20.45 -4.89 11.37
CA VAL A 123 -19.23 -5.68 11.10
C VAL A 123 -19.10 -6.02 9.60
N ILE A 124 -20.19 -5.90 8.83
CA ILE A 124 -20.19 -6.14 7.37
C ILE A 124 -19.21 -5.21 6.62
N ILE A 125 -18.81 -4.09 7.24
CA ILE A 125 -17.80 -3.17 6.73
C ILE A 125 -16.44 -3.86 6.51
N LEU A 126 -16.13 -4.95 7.22
CA LEU A 126 -14.90 -5.73 6.98
C LEU A 126 -14.89 -6.45 5.62
N GLN A 127 -16.03 -6.58 4.96
CA GLN A 127 -16.17 -7.09 3.61
C GLN A 127 -16.35 -5.97 2.57
N SER A 128 -16.39 -4.71 3.03
CA SER A 128 -16.55 -3.57 2.15
C SER A 128 -15.29 -3.34 1.30
N PRO A 129 -15.41 -2.60 0.19
CA PRO A 129 -14.27 -2.17 -0.61
C PRO A 129 -13.21 -1.42 0.22
N ALA A 130 -13.59 -0.78 1.34
CA ALA A 130 -12.64 -0.12 2.23
C ALA A 130 -11.65 -1.10 2.87
N ALA A 131 -12.08 -2.32 3.21
CA ALA A 131 -11.18 -3.35 3.73
C ALA A 131 -10.25 -3.90 2.63
N LEU A 132 -10.69 -3.95 1.37
CA LEU A 132 -9.83 -4.37 0.25
C LEU A 132 -8.65 -3.43 0.01
N THR A 133 -8.70 -2.21 0.55
CA THR A 133 -7.59 -1.24 0.50
C THR A 133 -6.28 -1.81 1.08
N TYR A 134 -6.33 -2.76 2.02
CA TYR A 134 -5.11 -3.45 2.49
C TYR A 134 -4.35 -4.12 1.35
N PHE A 135 -5.05 -4.75 0.40
CA PHE A 135 -4.42 -5.37 -0.76
C PHE A 135 -3.78 -4.33 -1.70
N LEU A 136 -4.35 -3.13 -1.80
CA LEU A 136 -3.72 -2.03 -2.56
C LEU A 136 -2.38 -1.65 -1.93
N PHE A 137 -2.31 -1.51 -0.60
CA PHE A 137 -1.05 -1.24 0.10
C PHE A 137 -0.01 -2.35 -0.09
N ILE A 138 -0.44 -3.62 -0.10
CA ILE A 138 0.43 -4.77 -0.38
C ILE A 138 0.98 -4.70 -1.81
N ILE A 139 0.14 -4.46 -2.81
CA ILE A 139 0.58 -4.35 -4.22
C ILE A 139 1.51 -3.15 -4.40
N LEU A 140 1.18 -2.00 -3.83
CA LEU A 140 1.99 -0.79 -3.88
C LEU A 140 3.34 -0.93 -3.16
N SER A 141 3.48 -1.92 -2.27
CA SER A 141 4.76 -2.22 -1.64
C SER A 141 5.80 -2.77 -2.63
N ILE A 142 5.36 -3.39 -3.74
CA ILE A 142 6.22 -3.93 -4.78
C ILE A 142 7.15 -2.85 -5.36
N LEU A 143 6.62 -1.64 -5.54
CA LEU A 143 7.34 -0.49 -6.09
C LEU A 143 8.49 0.00 -5.18
N ARG A 144 8.51 -0.44 -3.92
CA ARG A 144 9.62 -0.14 -3.00
C ARG A 144 10.85 -1.03 -3.27
N LEU A 145 10.75 -2.03 -4.16
CA LEU A 145 11.85 -2.89 -4.62
C LEU A 145 12.65 -3.52 -3.46
N ASP A 146 11.95 -3.84 -2.38
CA ASP A 146 12.49 -4.43 -1.17
C ASP A 146 11.58 -5.58 -0.71
N PHE A 147 12.07 -6.81 -0.88
CA PHE A 147 11.36 -8.03 -0.49
C PHE A 147 10.91 -8.01 0.97
N LYS A 148 11.79 -7.58 1.89
CA LYS A 148 11.51 -7.60 3.34
C LYS A 148 10.39 -6.62 3.69
N LEU A 149 10.36 -5.49 3.00
CA LEU A 149 9.35 -4.46 3.21
C LEU A 149 7.98 -4.91 2.70
N SER A 150 7.91 -5.60 1.56
CA SER A 150 6.66 -6.20 1.05
C SER A 150 6.15 -7.36 1.91
N LEU A 151 7.05 -8.16 2.47
CA LEU A 151 6.66 -9.18 3.43
C LEU A 151 6.10 -8.55 4.71
N PHE A 152 6.76 -7.49 5.21
CA PHE A 152 6.31 -6.75 6.37
C PHE A 152 4.94 -6.09 6.17
N THR A 153 4.68 -5.50 5.00
CA THR A 153 3.37 -4.88 4.70
C THR A 153 2.25 -5.91 4.74
N GLY A 154 2.45 -7.10 4.16
CA GLY A 154 1.47 -8.18 4.19
C GLY A 154 1.22 -8.73 5.60
N LEU A 155 2.28 -8.96 6.37
CA LEU A 155 2.16 -9.40 7.78
C LEU A 155 1.45 -8.36 8.64
N LEU A 156 1.80 -7.08 8.50
CA LEU A 156 1.19 -6.01 9.27
C LEU A 156 -0.30 -5.84 8.91
N ALA A 157 -0.64 -5.88 7.62
CA ALA A 157 -2.02 -5.83 7.15
C ALA A 157 -2.84 -7.00 7.70
N ALA A 158 -2.33 -8.23 7.58
CA ALA A 158 -2.98 -9.42 8.11
C ALA A 158 -3.20 -9.34 9.62
N PHE A 159 -2.18 -8.92 10.37
CA PHE A 159 -2.25 -8.79 11.82
C PHE A 159 -3.30 -7.75 12.23
N GLN A 160 -3.27 -6.55 11.64
CA GLN A 160 -4.23 -5.50 11.99
C GLN A 160 -5.66 -5.89 11.58
N TYR A 161 -5.86 -6.49 10.40
CA TYR A 161 -7.17 -6.95 9.96
C TYR A 161 -7.76 -8.03 10.87
N VAL A 162 -6.98 -9.07 11.19
CA VAL A 162 -7.43 -10.17 12.08
C VAL A 162 -7.70 -9.65 13.48
N LEU A 163 -6.85 -8.76 14.01
CA LEU A 163 -7.03 -8.16 15.33
C LEU A 163 -8.34 -7.36 15.41
N ILE A 164 -8.62 -6.50 14.43
CA ILE A 164 -9.89 -5.76 14.34
C ILE A 164 -11.06 -6.73 14.28
N SER A 165 -10.99 -7.72 13.37
CA SER A 165 -12.05 -8.73 13.22
C SER A 165 -12.38 -9.41 14.54
N PHE A 166 -11.36 -9.81 15.30
CA PHE A 166 -11.53 -10.53 16.55
C PHE A 166 -12.10 -9.67 17.69
N ILE A 167 -11.71 -8.38 17.74
CA ILE A 167 -12.23 -7.44 18.74
C ILE A 167 -13.73 -7.18 18.51
N PHE A 168 -14.13 -6.89 17.27
CA PHE A 168 -15.51 -6.50 16.97
C PHE A 168 -16.47 -7.67 16.83
N THR A 169 -16.01 -8.87 16.45
CA THR A 169 -16.88 -10.07 16.41
C THR A 169 -17.30 -10.54 17.80
N ARG A 170 -16.55 -10.16 18.85
CA ARG A 170 -16.85 -10.51 20.25
C ARG A 170 -17.70 -9.46 20.96
N ASP A 171 -18.00 -8.33 20.32
CA ASP A 171 -18.72 -7.23 20.95
C ASP A 171 -20.25 -7.46 20.86
N PRO A 172 -20.94 -7.72 21.99
CA PRO A 172 -22.38 -7.97 22.01
C PRO A 172 -23.22 -6.74 21.59
N MET A 173 -22.61 -5.55 21.50
CA MET A 173 -23.27 -4.35 20.98
C MET A 173 -23.45 -4.37 19.46
N THR A 174 -22.65 -5.15 18.74
CA THR A 174 -22.73 -5.29 17.28
C THR A 174 -23.77 -6.36 16.91
N GLY A 175 -25.05 -6.02 17.07
CA GLY A 175 -26.18 -6.94 16.90
C GLY A 175 -26.22 -7.66 15.54
N ASN A 176 -25.59 -8.84 15.45
CA ASN A 176 -25.53 -9.64 14.23
C ASN A 176 -25.96 -11.09 14.54
N GLU A 177 -27.28 -11.31 14.54
CA GLU A 177 -27.88 -12.65 14.53
C GLU A 177 -27.98 -13.25 13.10
N HIS A 178 -27.56 -12.54 12.05
CA HIS A 178 -27.90 -12.92 10.66
C HIS A 178 -26.74 -13.12 9.67
N LEU A 179 -25.50 -12.89 10.06
CA LEU A 179 -24.35 -13.24 9.20
C LEU A 179 -23.32 -13.97 10.05
N ASN A 180 -23.54 -15.28 10.15
CA ASN A 180 -22.67 -16.25 10.83
C ASN A 180 -21.38 -16.47 10.01
N ILE A 181 -20.68 -15.37 9.71
CA ILE A 181 -19.34 -15.37 9.16
C ILE A 181 -18.47 -15.91 10.28
N THR A 182 -18.18 -17.22 10.23
CA THR A 182 -17.40 -17.89 11.25
C THR A 182 -16.03 -17.22 11.34
N ASN A 183 -15.46 -17.06 12.54
CA ASN A 183 -14.09 -16.54 12.78
C ASN A 183 -13.03 -17.08 11.79
N ILE A 184 -13.28 -18.27 11.25
CA ILE A 184 -12.48 -18.94 10.22
C ILE A 184 -12.36 -18.14 8.90
N GLN A 185 -13.39 -17.40 8.47
CA GLN A 185 -13.34 -16.60 7.24
C GLN A 185 -12.41 -15.39 7.40
N TYR A 186 -12.45 -14.71 8.54
CA TYR A 186 -11.54 -13.59 8.85
C TYR A 186 -10.09 -14.04 8.94
N LEU A 187 -9.84 -15.23 9.52
CA LEU A 187 -8.52 -15.87 9.49
C LEU A 187 -8.09 -16.21 8.06
N GLY A 188 -9.02 -16.66 7.21
CA GLY A 188 -8.79 -16.87 5.78
C GLY A 188 -8.30 -15.60 5.08
N TYR A 189 -8.99 -14.47 5.29
CA TYR A 189 -8.55 -13.18 4.75
C TYR A 189 -7.15 -12.79 5.25
N GLY A 190 -6.88 -12.94 6.56
CA GLY A 190 -5.54 -12.72 7.11
C GLY A 190 -4.47 -13.58 6.44
N ALA A 191 -4.73 -14.89 6.26
CA ALA A 191 -3.82 -15.79 5.57
C ALA A 191 -3.58 -15.37 4.11
N THR A 192 -4.63 -14.95 3.39
CA THR A 192 -4.49 -14.44 2.02
C THR A 192 -3.69 -13.14 1.92
N MET A 193 -3.75 -12.27 2.93
CA MET A 193 -2.92 -11.07 2.99
C MET A 193 -1.44 -11.42 3.19
N ILE A 194 -1.13 -12.44 4.00
CA ILE A 194 0.25 -12.93 4.17
C ILE A 194 0.77 -13.51 2.85
N THR A 195 -0.01 -14.37 2.19
CA THR A 195 0.42 -14.96 0.91
C THR A 195 0.58 -13.90 -0.18
N ALA A 196 -0.31 -12.89 -0.22
CA ALA A 196 -0.17 -11.74 -1.10
C ALA A 196 1.10 -10.93 -0.80
N GLY A 197 1.45 -10.73 0.47
CA GLY A 197 2.70 -10.08 0.88
C GLY A 197 3.95 -10.82 0.44
N ILE A 198 3.95 -12.15 0.56
CA ILE A 198 5.04 -13.02 0.07
C ILE A 198 5.17 -12.90 -1.46
N ALA A 199 4.04 -13.02 -2.18
CA ALA A 199 4.02 -12.90 -3.64
C ALA A 199 4.51 -11.52 -4.11
N ALA A 200 4.06 -10.45 -3.44
CA ALA A 200 4.52 -9.08 -3.69
C ALA A 200 6.02 -8.93 -3.45
N GLY A 201 6.55 -9.54 -2.37
CA GLY A 201 7.99 -9.56 -2.10
C GLY A 201 8.78 -10.22 -3.23
N PHE A 202 8.34 -11.39 -3.71
CA PHE A 202 8.98 -12.05 -4.85
C PHE A 202 8.91 -11.20 -6.12
N ALA A 203 7.75 -10.62 -6.42
CA ALA A 203 7.59 -9.71 -7.55
C ALA A 203 8.56 -8.52 -7.45
N ALA A 204 8.72 -7.94 -6.26
CA ALA A 204 9.66 -6.84 -6.02
C ALA A 204 11.11 -7.24 -6.31
N ASP A 205 11.52 -8.44 -5.88
CA ASP A 205 12.88 -8.94 -6.13
C ASP A 205 13.11 -9.26 -7.62
N VAL A 206 12.11 -9.83 -8.31
CA VAL A 206 12.16 -10.09 -9.75
C VAL A 206 12.30 -8.79 -10.54
N ILE A 207 11.47 -7.78 -10.24
CA ILE A 207 11.55 -6.47 -10.90
C ILE A 207 12.93 -5.83 -10.67
N LYS A 208 13.42 -5.88 -9.43
CA LYS A 208 14.75 -5.35 -9.08
C LYS A 208 15.87 -6.02 -9.85
N ARG A 209 15.83 -7.35 -9.99
CA ARG A 209 16.81 -8.13 -10.76
C ARG A 209 16.75 -7.80 -12.25
N ASN A 210 15.55 -7.76 -12.82
CA ASN A 210 15.36 -7.44 -14.24
C ASN A 210 15.83 -6.03 -14.57
N MET A 211 15.53 -5.06 -13.71
CA MET A 211 15.99 -3.68 -13.85
C MET A 211 17.52 -3.64 -13.85
N ARG A 212 18.18 -4.32 -12.90
CA ARG A 212 19.65 -4.42 -12.87
C ARG A 212 20.24 -5.03 -14.15
N ALA A 213 19.63 -6.10 -14.66
CA ALA A 213 20.09 -6.75 -15.88
C ALA A 213 19.93 -5.86 -17.13
N ALA A 214 18.79 -5.16 -17.25
CA ALA A 214 18.54 -4.25 -18.36
C ALA A 214 19.54 -3.08 -18.39
N PHE A 215 19.86 -2.51 -17.21
CA PHE A 215 20.87 -1.45 -17.12
C PHE A 215 22.27 -1.94 -17.51
N ASN A 216 22.67 -3.13 -17.07
CA ASN A 216 23.95 -3.71 -17.45
C ASN A 216 24.05 -3.86 -18.99
N SER A 217 23.00 -4.36 -19.63
CA SER A 217 22.98 -4.50 -21.09
C SER A 217 23.01 -3.15 -21.82
N MET A 218 22.32 -2.13 -21.32
CA MET A 218 22.34 -0.78 -21.93
C MET A 218 23.73 -0.16 -21.81
N TYR A 219 24.41 -0.39 -20.67
CA TYR A 219 25.74 0.14 -20.42
C TYR A 219 26.81 -0.55 -21.28
N GLU A 220 26.80 -1.88 -21.38
CA GLU A 220 27.71 -2.63 -22.25
C GLU A 220 27.61 -2.14 -23.71
N LYS A 221 26.38 -1.94 -24.22
CA LYS A 221 26.16 -1.38 -25.55
C LYS A 221 26.73 0.04 -25.68
N LYS A 222 26.50 0.89 -24.68
CA LYS A 222 27.02 2.28 -24.68
C LYS A 222 28.55 2.32 -24.66
N MET A 223 29.19 1.42 -23.91
CA MET A 223 30.65 1.31 -23.84
C MET A 223 31.24 0.81 -25.17
N VAL A 224 30.60 -0.14 -25.84
CA VAL A 224 31.02 -0.60 -27.17
C VAL A 224 30.89 0.52 -28.21
N ILE A 225 29.77 1.25 -28.21
CA ILE A 225 29.59 2.41 -29.10
C ILE A 225 30.67 3.47 -28.83
N ASP A 226 30.97 3.77 -27.57
CA ASP A 226 32.01 4.74 -27.21
C ASP A 226 33.43 4.27 -27.62
N LEU A 227 33.69 2.96 -27.64
CA LEU A 227 34.97 2.40 -28.10
C LEU A 227 35.13 2.38 -29.63
N PHE A 228 34.03 2.25 -30.38
CA PHE A 228 34.07 2.04 -31.84
C PHE A 228 33.53 3.21 -32.68
N GLY A 229 32.85 4.19 -32.08
CA GLY A 229 32.21 5.31 -32.77
C GLY A 229 30.85 4.96 -33.33
#